data_AF-A0A3B8Q3E0-F1
#
_entry.id   AF-A0A3B8Q3E0-F1
#
_cell.length_a   1.000
_cell.length_b   1.000
_cell.length_c   1.000
_cell.angle_alpha   90.00
_cell.angle_beta   90.00
_cell.angle_gamma   90.00
#
_symmetry.space_group_name_H-M   'P 1'
#
loop_
_entity.id
_entity.type
_entity.pdbx_description
1 polymer ?
#
loop_
_entity_poly.entity_id
_entity_poly.type
_entity_poly.pdbx_seq_one_letter_code
_entity_poly.pdbx_strand_id
1 'polypeptide(L)' 'MSATLFETQLSLLVSYDRSLGLMLRIEAAGGRIFTAERQHKLGRWRLDVTVPAAVAHEFQPYIEP' A
#
# COMPACT_ATOMS: atom_id res chain seq x y z
N MET A 1 0.89 -20.94 20.79
CA MET A 1 1.39 -20.96 19.40
C MET A 1 1.06 -19.60 18.78
N SER A 2 2.05 -18.92 18.18
CA SER A 2 1.90 -17.57 17.58
C SER A 2 1.14 -17.65 16.26
N ALA A 3 0.28 -16.67 15.96
CA ALA A 3 -0.37 -16.55 14.66
C ALA A 3 0.66 -16.09 13.61
N THR A 4 1.09 -16.98 12.72
CA THR A 4 1.91 -16.58 11.58
C THR A 4 1.02 -15.85 10.58
N LEU A 5 1.12 -14.52 10.56
CA LEU A 5 0.47 -13.70 9.53
C LEU A 5 1.27 -13.83 8.23
N PHE A 6 0.63 -14.32 7.18
CA PHE A 6 1.21 -14.28 5.83
C PHE A 6 1.10 -12.84 5.29
N GLU A 7 2.24 -12.24 4.94
CA GLU A 7 2.31 -10.92 4.32
C GLU A 7 2.20 -11.05 2.77
N THR A 8 1.53 -10.10 2.13
CA THR A 8 1.39 -9.97 0.67
C THR A 8 2.03 -8.66 0.22
N GLN A 9 2.90 -8.72 -0.78
CA GLN A 9 3.52 -7.55 -1.37
C GLN A 9 2.64 -6.95 -2.48
N LEU A 10 2.45 -5.63 -2.47
CA LEU A 10 1.64 -4.88 -3.43
C LEU A 10 2.37 -3.63 -3.89
N SER A 11 2.20 -3.26 -5.17
CA SER A 11 2.60 -1.96 -5.71
C SER A 11 1.35 -1.12 -5.97
N LEU A 12 1.22 -0.01 -5.25
CA LEU A 12 0.03 0.84 -5.26
C LEU A 12 0.32 2.17 -5.92
N LEU A 13 -0.61 2.66 -6.73
CA LEU A 13 -0.57 3.95 -7.40
C LEU A 13 -1.67 4.87 -6.85
N VAL A 14 -1.28 5.97 -6.23
CA VAL A 14 -2.21 6.89 -5.54
C VAL A 14 -1.93 8.35 -5.90
N SER A 15 -2.98 9.18 -5.99
CA SER A 15 -2.81 10.62 -6.23
C SER A 15 -2.20 11.33 -5.02
N TYR A 16 -1.51 12.45 -5.26
CA TYR A 16 -0.80 13.19 -4.21
C TYR A 16 -1.70 13.62 -3.03
N ASP A 17 -2.93 14.06 -3.31
CA ASP A 17 -3.92 14.47 -2.32
C ASP A 17 -4.43 13.32 -1.44
N ARG A 18 -4.35 12.08 -1.93
CA ARG A 18 -4.84 10.87 -1.24
C ARG A 18 -3.72 10.00 -0.68
N SER A 19 -2.46 10.31 -0.93
CA SER A 19 -1.33 9.45 -0.55
C SER A 19 -1.20 9.31 0.97
N LEU A 20 -1.29 10.41 1.72
CA LEU A 20 -1.21 10.38 3.19
C LEU A 20 -2.30 9.49 3.80
N GLY A 21 -3.54 9.62 3.32
CA GLY A 21 -4.65 8.78 3.79
C GLY A 21 -4.44 7.30 3.49
N LEU A 22 -3.90 6.97 2.32
CA LEU A 22 -3.56 5.59 1.98
C LEU A 22 -2.43 5.04 2.85
N MET A 23 -1.39 5.82 3.10
CA MET A 23 -0.27 5.43 3.97
C MET A 23 -0.76 5.09 5.39
N LEU A 24 -1.61 5.95 5.97
CA LEU A 24 -2.21 5.70 7.28
C LEU A 24 -3.08 4.44 7.30
N ARG A 25 -3.80 4.15 6.21
CA ARG A 25 -4.61 2.91 6.10
C ARG A 25 -3.72 1.67 6.01
N ILE A 26 -2.59 1.73 5.31
CA ILE A 26 -1.61 0.63 5.25
C ILE A 26 -1.06 0.35 6.64
N GLU A 27 -0.64 1.37 7.38
CA GLU A 27 -0.14 1.23 8.76
C GLU A 27 -1.21 0.66 9.70
N ALA A 28 -2.44 1.17 9.63
CA ALA A 28 -3.56 0.68 10.43
C ALA A 28 -3.93 -0.79 10.12
N ALA A 29 -3.72 -1.23 8.87
CA ALA A 29 -3.89 -2.61 8.44
C ALA A 29 -2.74 -3.54 8.87
N GLY A 30 -1.74 -3.03 9.60
CA GLY A 30 -0.54 -3.79 9.97
C GLY A 30 0.46 -3.97 8.83
N GLY A 31 0.31 -3.18 7.77
CA GLY A 31 1.22 -3.17 6.63
C GLY A 31 2.45 -2.29 6.84
N ARG A 32 3.43 -2.44 5.96
CA ARG A 32 4.66 -1.64 5.93
C ARG A 32 4.90 -1.11 4.53
N ILE A 33 5.43 0.10 4.45
CA ILE A 33 5.79 0.76 3.20
C ILE A 33 7.31 0.69 3.05
N PHE A 34 7.78 0.13 1.94
CA PHE A 34 9.21 0.01 1.64
C PHE A 34 9.73 1.20 0.83
N THR A 35 8.94 1.61 -0.16
CA THR A 35 9.29 2.67 -1.09
C THR A 35 8.09 3.60 -1.27
N ALA A 36 8.38 4.87 -1.47
CA ALA A 36 7.40 5.86 -1.89
C ALA A 36 8.04 6.73 -2.97
N GLU A 37 7.73 6.44 -4.23
CA GLU A 37 8.30 7.13 -5.37
C GLU A 37 7.30 8.10 -5.96
N ARG A 38 7.71 9.37 -6.10
CA ARG A 38 6.88 10.39 -6.74
C ARG A 38 7.00 10.29 -8.25
N GLN A 39 5.90 9.94 -8.92
CA GLN A 39 5.80 9.97 -10.37
C GLN A 39 5.43 11.38 -10.85
N HIS A 40 6.43 12.24 -11.00
CA HIS A 40 6.26 13.66 -11.40
C HIS A 40 5.47 13.85 -12.69
N LYS A 41 5.58 12.93 -13.66
CA LYS A 41 4.85 12.99 -14.93
C LYS A 41 3.35 12.71 -14.80
N LEU A 42 2.92 12.09 -13.70
CA LEU A 42 1.55 11.60 -13.50
C LEU A 42 0.84 12.21 -12.28
N GLY A 43 1.54 13.00 -11.46
CA GLY A 43 0.98 13.60 -10.25
C GLY A 43 0.58 12.57 -9.18
N ARG A 44 1.23 11.40 -9.19
CA ARG A 44 0.93 10.25 -8.34
C ARG A 44 2.16 9.77 -7.57
N TRP A 45 1.93 9.01 -6.52
CA TRP A 45 2.94 8.24 -5.80
C TRP A 45 2.77 6.76 -6.13
N ARG A 46 3.89 6.09 -6.39
CA ARG A 46 3.98 4.62 -6.35
C ARG A 46 4.47 4.21 -4.97
N LEU A 47 3.73 3.35 -4.30
CA LEU A 47 4.05 2.81 -2.98
C LEU A 47 4.24 1.31 -3.09
N ASP A 48 5.43 0.80 -2.79
CA ASP A 48 5.61 -0.65 -2.62
C ASP A 48 5.44 -1.01 -1.14
N VAL A 49 4.52 -1.92 -0.85
CA VAL A 49 4.06 -2.20 0.51
C VAL A 49 3.95 -3.71 0.76
N THR A 50 4.04 -4.12 2.02
CA THR A 50 3.50 -5.42 2.47
C THR A 50 2.29 -5.17 3.35
N VAL A 51 1.27 -6.01 3.22
CA VAL A 51 0.07 -6.02 4.07
C VAL A 51 -0.30 -7.46 4.43
N PRO A 52 -0.99 -7.74 5.54
CA PRO A 52 -1.50 -9.08 5.80
C PRO A 52 -2.42 -9.55 4.67
N ALA A 53 -2.26 -10.81 4.24
CA ALA A 53 -3.01 -11.36 3.10
C ALA A 53 -4.54 -11.24 3.28
N ALA A 54 -5.02 -11.33 4.53
CA ALA A 54 -6.43 -11.19 4.88
C ALA A 54 -7.05 -9.84 4.48
N VAL A 55 -6.25 -8.77 4.43
CA VAL A 55 -6.70 -7.39 4.15
C VAL A 55 -6.17 -6.86 2.81
N ALA A 56 -5.40 -7.65 2.07
CA ALA A 56 -4.86 -7.25 0.75
C ALA A 56 -5.96 -6.84 -0.25
N HIS A 57 -7.16 -7.42 -0.11
CA HIS A 57 -8.31 -7.10 -0.97
C HIS A 57 -8.79 -5.64 -0.81
N GLU A 58 -8.53 -4.98 0.33
CA GLU A 58 -8.90 -3.57 0.56
C GLU A 58 -8.11 -2.59 -0.30
N PHE A 59 -6.94 -3.01 -0.81
CA PHE A 59 -6.02 -2.17 -1.58
C PHE A 59 -6.13 -2.38 -3.10
N GLN A 60 -6.98 -3.30 -3.55
CA GLN A 60 -7.22 -3.61 -4.97
C GLN A 60 -7.48 -2.37 -5.86
N PRO A 61 -8.25 -1.35 -5.43
CA PRO A 61 -8.48 -0.16 -6.25
C PRO A 61 -7.23 0.68 -6.56
N TYR A 62 -6.14 0.44 -5.83
CA TYR A 62 -4.90 1.20 -5.95
C TYR A 62 -3.78 0.41 -6.62
N ILE A 63 -3.95 -0.88 -6.91
CA ILE A 63 -2.89 -1.68 -7.54
C ILE A 63 -2.57 -1.11 -8.92
N GLU A 64 -1.28 -0.93 -9.23
CA GLU A 64 -0.83 -0.48 -10.55
C GLU A 64 -1.32 -1.48 -11.61
N PRO A 65 -2.05 -1.03 -12.67
CA PRO A 65 -2.51 -1.93 -13.72
C PRO A 65 -1.37 -2.49 -14.55
#